data_AF-A0A259B0W7-F1
#
_entry.id   AF-A0A259B0W7-F1
#
_cell.length_a   1.000
_cell.length_b   1.000
_cell.length_c   1.000
_cell.angle_alpha   90.00
_cell.angle_beta   90.00
_cell.angle_gamma   90.00
#
_symmetry.space_group_name_H-M   'P 1'
#
loop_
_entity.id
_entity.type
_entity.pdbx_description
1 polymer ?
#
loop_
_entity_poly.entity_id
_entity_poly.type
_entity_poly.pdbx_seq_one_letter_code
_entity_poly.pdbx_strand_id
1 'polypeptide(L)'
;MITNLPTQESLNNVALRTYFRAWNELIEIWLDFSLQFEGTLDVKPSIAKWHEEWREYLTEAQSDLQSICALIQQSMELALKARVCAISPFLLLLDTGIKLSANPKQIDFSELRTLDAVDLPGAVNTLTDSHVSDDFIEKYSSLRSLRNKMTHLGETSVSLDPDQVLRLAVSLYLSIWPNRNWLADRLEFAAQTRSAWLHDGKYTSTHMEVLQEWPIDIGFFTKGEFKRLFGQEKSKRRYLCHHCVDEGDTRYAGLEKPGCGTAYLDSKGAAVTCIMCGGTFAIERSKCTTCKGNVIGANGDDWSGRCHTCGNAYDEETD
;
A
#
# COMPACT_ATOMS: atom_id res chain seq x y z
N MET A 1 -32.73 -7.14 19.68
CA MET A 1 -31.34 -7.64 19.50
C MET A 1 -30.71 -6.80 18.40
N ILE A 2 -29.50 -6.28 18.60
CA ILE A 2 -28.79 -5.56 17.53
C ILE A 2 -28.14 -6.59 16.60
N THR A 3 -28.39 -6.48 15.31
CA THR A 3 -27.86 -7.38 14.27
C THR A 3 -26.79 -6.69 13.44
N ASN A 4 -26.04 -7.45 12.63
CA ASN A 4 -25.02 -6.93 11.70
C ASN A 4 -23.95 -6.06 12.38
N LEU A 5 -23.49 -6.50 13.56
CA LEU A 5 -22.38 -5.84 14.24
C LEU A 5 -21.13 -5.87 13.36
N PRO A 6 -20.43 -4.74 13.19
CA PRO A 6 -19.15 -4.74 12.49
C PRO A 6 -18.14 -5.55 13.29
N THR A 7 -17.15 -6.12 12.60
CA THR A 7 -15.97 -6.70 13.25
C THR A 7 -14.76 -5.81 13.02
N GLN A 8 -13.76 -5.93 13.89
CA GLN A 8 -12.47 -5.27 13.70
C GLN A 8 -11.89 -5.63 12.32
N GLU A 9 -11.90 -6.91 11.96
CA GLU A 9 -11.36 -7.39 10.70
C GLU A 9 -12.10 -6.81 9.50
N SER A 10 -13.44 -6.81 9.51
CA SER A 10 -14.22 -6.28 8.39
C SER A 10 -13.95 -4.79 8.18
N LEU A 11 -13.92 -4.00 9.26
CA LEU A 11 -13.63 -2.56 9.18
C LEU A 11 -12.20 -2.30 8.72
N ASN A 12 -11.23 -3.06 9.23
CA ASN A 12 -9.83 -2.90 8.86
C ASN A 12 -9.55 -3.30 7.40
N ASN A 13 -10.19 -4.36 6.90
CA ASN A 13 -10.08 -4.77 5.51
C ASN A 13 -10.66 -3.71 4.56
N VAL A 14 -11.81 -3.11 4.90
CA VAL A 14 -12.35 -2.00 4.10
C VAL A 14 -11.43 -0.78 4.20
N ALA A 15 -10.88 -0.47 5.38
CA ALA A 15 -9.94 0.64 5.56
C ALA A 15 -8.71 0.51 4.66
N LEU A 16 -8.04 -0.64 4.66
CA LEU A 16 -6.88 -0.90 3.82
C LEU A 16 -7.24 -0.93 2.33
N ARG A 17 -8.37 -1.53 1.94
CA ARG A 17 -8.84 -1.48 0.54
C ARG A 17 -9.07 -0.05 0.06
N THR A 18 -9.69 0.80 0.89
CA THR A 18 -9.89 2.22 0.59
C THR A 18 -8.55 2.96 0.51
N TYR A 19 -7.58 2.63 1.38
CA TYR A 19 -6.24 3.20 1.34
C TYR A 19 -5.52 2.89 0.02
N PHE A 20 -5.45 1.61 -0.37
CA PHE A 20 -4.75 1.20 -1.59
C PHE A 20 -5.45 1.64 -2.85
N ARG A 21 -6.78 1.83 -2.83
CA ARG A 21 -7.47 2.51 -3.92
C ARG A 21 -7.00 3.95 -4.07
N ALA A 22 -6.95 4.71 -2.98
CA ALA A 22 -6.47 6.09 -3.00
C ALA A 22 -5.00 6.17 -3.42
N TRP A 23 -4.18 5.20 -3.00
CA TRP A 23 -2.80 5.06 -3.45
C TRP A 23 -2.72 4.90 -4.97
N ASN A 24 -3.46 3.95 -5.54
CA ASN A 24 -3.42 3.69 -6.98
C ASN A 24 -3.88 4.92 -7.77
N GLU A 25 -5.01 5.54 -7.38
CA GLU A 25 -5.50 6.78 -8.03
C GLU A 25 -4.46 7.91 -7.94
N LEU A 26 -3.71 8.00 -6.83
CA LEU A 26 -2.63 8.98 -6.68
C LEU A 26 -1.43 8.66 -7.58
N ILE A 27 -1.05 7.39 -7.70
CA ILE A 27 0.05 6.95 -8.58
C ILE A 27 -0.29 7.22 -10.05
N GLU A 28 -1.55 6.97 -10.44
CA GLU A 28 -2.07 7.19 -11.80
C GLU A 28 -1.89 8.64 -12.27
N ILE A 29 -2.01 9.64 -11.39
CA ILE A 29 -1.76 11.07 -11.74
C ILE A 29 -0.37 11.25 -12.36
N TRP A 30 0.66 10.60 -11.81
CA TRP A 30 2.00 10.69 -12.37
C TRP A 30 2.19 9.81 -13.61
N LEU A 31 1.59 8.63 -13.64
CA LEU A 31 1.72 7.69 -14.74
C LEU A 31 1.05 8.20 -16.00
N ASP A 32 -0.17 8.72 -15.90
CA ASP A 32 -0.92 9.29 -17.02
C ASP A 32 -0.14 10.40 -17.69
N PHE A 33 0.44 11.31 -16.89
CA PHE A 33 1.27 12.39 -17.41
C PHE A 33 2.52 11.87 -18.12
N SER A 34 3.28 10.97 -17.47
CA SER A 34 4.51 10.43 -18.04
C SER A 34 4.29 9.61 -19.32
N LEU A 35 3.22 8.80 -19.34
CA LEU A 35 2.83 8.01 -20.50
C LEU A 35 2.39 8.90 -21.66
N GLN A 36 1.61 9.95 -21.39
CA GLN A 36 1.11 10.84 -22.43
C GLN A 36 2.23 11.66 -23.10
N PHE A 37 3.20 12.15 -22.33
CA PHE A 37 4.23 13.07 -22.84
C PHE A 37 5.53 12.40 -23.28
N GLU A 38 5.95 11.32 -22.62
CA GLU A 38 7.20 10.61 -22.95
C GLU A 38 6.96 9.18 -23.45
N GLY A 39 5.76 8.61 -23.28
CA GLY A 39 5.51 7.20 -23.60
C GLY A 39 6.28 6.24 -22.69
N THR A 40 6.68 6.69 -21.50
CA THR A 40 7.47 5.91 -20.54
C THR A 40 6.87 5.96 -19.14
N LEU A 41 7.31 5.02 -18.29
CA LEU A 41 6.99 4.99 -16.86
C LEU A 41 8.01 5.78 -16.01
N ASP A 42 8.96 6.49 -16.65
CA ASP A 42 9.98 7.30 -15.97
C ASP A 42 9.42 8.68 -15.58
N VAL A 43 8.64 8.70 -14.49
CA VAL A 43 7.87 9.87 -14.03
C VAL A 43 8.73 11.14 -13.84
N LYS A 44 9.84 11.05 -13.09
CA LYS A 44 10.61 12.25 -12.70
C LYS A 44 11.27 12.95 -13.88
N PRO A 45 11.94 12.25 -14.81
CA PRO A 45 12.42 12.85 -16.05
C PRO A 45 11.32 13.54 -16.86
N SER A 46 10.14 12.91 -16.99
CA SER A 46 9.00 13.45 -17.72
C SER A 46 8.55 14.79 -17.15
N ILE A 47 8.35 14.89 -15.82
CA ILE A 47 7.96 16.13 -15.15
C ILE A 47 9.02 17.22 -15.27
N ALA A 48 10.30 16.86 -15.16
CA ALA A 48 11.39 17.83 -15.27
C ALA A 48 11.49 18.45 -16.66
N LYS A 49 11.18 17.67 -17.71
CA LYS A 49 11.18 18.12 -19.10
C LYS A 49 9.95 18.98 -19.43
N TRP A 50 8.77 18.55 -18.98
CA TRP A 50 7.46 19.16 -19.28
C TRP A 50 6.87 19.86 -18.05
N HIS A 51 7.67 20.72 -17.41
CA HIS A 51 7.31 21.31 -16.12
C HIS A 51 6.17 22.34 -16.19
N GLU A 52 5.94 22.97 -17.35
CA GLU A 52 4.82 23.90 -17.55
C GLU A 52 3.53 23.12 -17.75
N GLU A 53 3.56 22.09 -18.60
CA GLU A 53 2.44 21.20 -18.87
C GLU A 53 2.04 20.40 -17.62
N TRP A 54 3.02 20.00 -16.80
CA TRP A 54 2.75 19.37 -15.50
C TRP A 54 1.93 20.30 -14.59
N ARG A 55 2.24 21.60 -14.58
CA ARG A 55 1.52 22.58 -13.76
C ARG A 55 0.09 22.80 -14.24
N GLU A 56 -0.10 22.84 -15.55
CA GLU A 56 -1.43 22.94 -16.16
C GLU A 56 -2.25 21.67 -15.89
N TYR A 57 -1.65 20.50 -16.11
CA TYR A 57 -2.25 19.20 -15.79
C TYR A 57 -2.66 19.11 -14.31
N LEU A 58 -1.80 19.55 -13.39
CA LEU A 58 -2.14 19.58 -11.97
C LEU A 58 -3.29 20.52 -11.60
N THR A 59 -3.57 21.54 -12.42
CA THR A 59 -4.74 22.40 -12.22
C THR A 59 -6.01 21.62 -12.50
N GLU A 60 -6.01 20.79 -13.54
CA GLU A 60 -7.14 19.93 -13.91
C GLU A 60 -7.28 18.73 -12.95
N ALA A 61 -6.16 18.16 -12.47
CA ALA A 61 -6.14 17.02 -11.56
C ALA A 61 -6.53 17.36 -10.11
N GLN A 62 -6.89 18.62 -9.81
CA GLN A 62 -7.24 19.02 -8.44
C GLN A 62 -8.46 18.24 -7.91
N SER A 63 -9.50 18.04 -8.73
CA SER A 63 -10.69 17.28 -8.32
C SER A 63 -10.37 15.82 -7.96
N ASP A 64 -9.42 15.21 -8.66
CA ASP A 64 -8.93 13.87 -8.38
C ASP A 64 -8.14 13.85 -7.08
N LEU A 65 -7.23 14.80 -6.86
CA LEU A 65 -6.47 14.93 -5.61
C LEU A 65 -7.38 15.14 -4.39
N GLN A 66 -8.46 15.90 -4.55
CA GLN A 66 -9.48 16.08 -3.53
C GLN A 66 -10.19 14.77 -3.18
N SER A 67 -10.57 14.00 -4.21
CA SER A 67 -11.20 12.68 -4.06
C SER A 67 -10.27 11.69 -3.37
N ILE A 68 -8.99 11.67 -3.75
CA ILE A 68 -7.93 10.87 -3.12
C ILE A 68 -7.81 11.23 -1.63
N CYS A 69 -7.78 12.51 -1.27
CA CYS A 69 -7.71 12.95 0.12
C CYS A 69 -8.95 12.51 0.93
N ALA A 70 -10.13 12.53 0.32
CA ALA A 70 -11.36 12.03 0.94
C ALA A 70 -11.32 10.51 1.18
N LEU A 71 -10.77 9.73 0.23
CA LEU A 71 -10.57 8.28 0.40
C LEU A 71 -9.57 7.99 1.52
N ILE A 72 -8.43 8.71 1.57
CA ILE A 72 -7.45 8.55 2.66
C ILE A 72 -8.11 8.86 4.01
N GLN A 73 -8.88 9.95 4.12
CA GLN A 73 -9.59 10.28 5.36
C GLN A 73 -10.58 9.18 5.76
N GLN A 74 -11.38 8.68 4.82
CA GLN A 74 -12.34 7.61 5.08
C GLN A 74 -11.66 6.31 5.52
N SER A 75 -10.53 5.98 4.90
CA SER A 75 -9.69 4.86 5.32
C SER A 75 -9.23 5.01 6.78
N MET A 76 -8.70 6.17 7.16
CA MET A 76 -8.26 6.43 8.54
C MET A 76 -9.42 6.35 9.54
N GLU A 77 -10.60 6.87 9.17
CA GLU A 77 -11.80 6.79 10.00
C GLU A 77 -12.19 5.33 10.27
N LEU A 78 -12.24 4.50 9.23
CA LEU A 78 -12.55 3.08 9.35
C LEU A 78 -11.50 2.33 10.18
N ALA A 79 -10.22 2.66 10.03
CA ALA A 79 -9.14 2.07 10.82
C ALA A 79 -9.24 2.42 12.31
N LEU A 80 -9.58 3.67 12.65
CA LEU A 80 -9.84 4.07 14.04
C LEU A 80 -11.07 3.35 14.60
N LYS A 81 -12.15 3.24 13.81
CA LYS A 81 -13.34 2.46 14.21
C LYS A 81 -13.00 0.99 14.43
N ALA A 82 -12.14 0.39 13.59
CA ALA A 82 -11.69 -0.98 13.75
C ALA A 82 -10.96 -1.18 15.10
N ARG A 83 -10.11 -0.23 15.52
CA ARG A 83 -9.44 -0.28 16.83
C ARG A 83 -10.43 -0.25 18.01
N VAL A 84 -11.44 0.61 17.97
CA VAL A 84 -12.49 0.64 19.01
C VAL A 84 -13.32 -0.64 18.98
N CYS A 85 -13.66 -1.13 17.78
CA CYS A 85 -14.44 -2.35 17.57
C CYS A 85 -13.73 -3.61 18.12
N ALA A 86 -12.39 -3.61 18.12
CA ALA A 86 -11.58 -4.68 18.72
C ALA A 86 -11.88 -4.89 20.21
N ILE A 87 -12.24 -3.82 20.92
CA ILE A 87 -12.67 -3.88 22.33
C ILE A 87 -14.13 -4.28 22.40
N SER A 88 -14.99 -3.53 21.69
CA SER A 88 -16.42 -3.85 21.54
C SER A 88 -17.04 -2.99 20.44
N PRO A 89 -17.82 -3.57 19.51
CA PRO A 89 -18.54 -2.80 18.49
C PRO A 89 -19.57 -1.83 19.09
N PHE A 90 -20.07 -2.08 20.31
CA PHE A 90 -21.03 -1.20 20.97
C PHE A 90 -20.42 0.12 21.46
N LEU A 91 -19.09 0.18 21.65
CA LEU A 91 -18.39 1.42 22.02
C LEU A 91 -18.34 2.44 20.88
N LEU A 92 -18.66 2.01 19.66
CA LEU A 92 -18.83 2.91 18.54
C LEU A 92 -20.16 3.66 18.59
N LEU A 93 -21.12 3.28 19.44
CA LEU A 93 -22.46 3.85 19.41
C LEU A 93 -22.53 5.17 20.21
N LEU A 94 -23.12 6.20 19.62
CA LEU A 94 -23.45 7.47 20.27
C LEU A 94 -24.93 7.50 20.61
N ASP A 95 -25.25 7.89 21.86
CA ASP A 95 -26.59 8.20 22.37
C ASP A 95 -27.71 7.46 21.62
N THR A 96 -27.74 6.13 21.80
CA THR A 96 -28.47 5.25 20.87
C THR A 96 -29.98 5.48 20.87
N GLY A 97 -30.53 6.22 21.84
CA GLY A 97 -31.97 6.40 21.99
C GLY A 97 -32.76 5.08 22.08
N ILE A 98 -32.06 3.93 22.21
CA ILE A 98 -32.65 2.61 22.15
C ILE A 98 -33.51 2.44 23.39
N LYS A 99 -34.83 2.42 23.19
CA LYS A 99 -35.78 2.08 24.24
C LYS A 99 -35.71 0.58 24.49
N LEU A 100 -35.12 0.21 25.62
CA LEU A 100 -35.14 -1.17 26.10
C LEU A 100 -36.59 -1.63 26.30
N SER A 101 -36.96 -2.72 25.65
CA SER A 101 -38.34 -3.26 25.64
C SER A 101 -38.31 -4.74 25.97
N ALA A 102 -39.32 -5.21 26.71
CA ALA A 102 -39.52 -6.64 26.97
C ALA A 102 -39.84 -7.44 25.69
N ASN A 103 -40.30 -6.76 24.64
CA ASN A 103 -40.48 -7.31 23.29
C ASN A 103 -39.55 -6.54 22.32
N PRO A 104 -38.24 -6.88 22.29
CA PRO A 104 -37.28 -6.13 21.50
C PRO A 104 -37.43 -6.44 20.01
N LYS A 105 -37.59 -5.41 19.19
CA LYS A 105 -37.40 -5.54 17.74
C LYS A 105 -35.92 -5.78 17.43
N GLN A 106 -35.65 -6.43 16.31
CA GLN A 106 -34.29 -6.42 15.75
C GLN A 106 -34.01 -5.04 15.19
N ILE A 107 -32.81 -4.52 15.45
CA ILE A 107 -32.34 -3.23 14.96
C ILE A 107 -31.00 -3.49 14.28
N ASP A 108 -30.84 -3.01 13.05
CA ASP A 108 -29.57 -3.12 12.35
C ASP A 108 -28.56 -2.13 12.94
N PHE A 109 -27.32 -2.55 13.17
CA PHE A 109 -26.27 -1.66 13.63
C PHE A 109 -26.08 -0.46 12.70
N SER A 110 -26.27 -0.60 11.38
CA SER A 110 -26.13 0.50 10.42
C SER A 110 -27.16 1.61 10.58
N GLU A 111 -28.27 1.33 11.27
CA GLU A 111 -29.32 2.33 11.57
C GLU A 111 -28.99 3.15 12.82
N LEU A 112 -27.99 2.73 13.60
CA LEU A 112 -27.62 3.38 14.85
C LEU A 112 -26.57 4.47 14.59
N ARG A 113 -26.66 5.56 15.36
CA ARG A 113 -25.66 6.63 15.33
C ARG A 113 -24.35 6.12 15.91
N THR A 114 -23.26 6.30 15.18
CA THR A 114 -21.91 5.96 15.63
C THR A 114 -21.07 7.19 15.97
N LEU A 115 -19.93 7.00 16.64
CA LEU A 115 -18.91 8.01 16.88
C LEU A 115 -18.59 8.80 15.61
N ASP A 116 -18.62 10.12 15.77
CA ASP A 116 -18.30 11.05 14.70
C ASP A 116 -16.78 11.07 14.47
N ALA A 117 -16.38 11.35 13.23
CA ALA A 117 -14.98 11.32 12.81
C ALA A 117 -14.05 12.16 13.70
N VAL A 118 -14.55 13.25 14.28
CA VAL A 118 -13.79 14.16 15.16
C VAL A 118 -13.45 13.52 16.51
N ASP A 119 -14.30 12.63 17.03
CA ASP A 119 -14.15 12.05 18.36
C ASP A 119 -13.32 10.76 18.35
N LEU A 120 -13.14 10.14 17.18
CA LEU A 120 -12.47 8.85 17.04
C LEU A 120 -11.04 8.81 17.60
N PRO A 121 -10.16 9.81 17.38
CA PRO A 121 -8.82 9.76 17.97
C PRO A 121 -8.85 9.77 19.50
N GLY A 122 -9.74 10.58 20.09
CA GLY A 122 -9.95 10.63 21.54
C GLY A 122 -10.51 9.32 22.08
N ALA A 123 -11.47 8.73 21.37
CA ALA A 123 -12.02 7.42 21.71
C ALA A 123 -10.94 6.33 21.69
N VAL A 124 -10.10 6.28 20.66
CA VAL A 124 -8.99 5.31 20.57
C VAL A 124 -7.99 5.49 21.72
N ASN A 125 -7.57 6.72 22.01
CA ASN A 125 -6.63 7.03 23.10
C ASN A 125 -7.20 6.81 24.50
N THR A 126 -8.53 6.73 24.63
CA THR A 126 -9.20 6.49 25.91
C THR A 126 -9.50 5.00 26.12
N LEU A 127 -9.89 4.30 25.04
CA LEU A 127 -10.44 2.95 25.12
C LEU A 127 -9.45 1.85 24.75
N THR A 128 -8.29 2.17 24.16
CA THR A 128 -7.33 1.18 23.67
C THR A 128 -5.91 1.49 24.15
N ASP A 129 -5.10 0.45 24.34
CA ASP A 129 -3.67 0.60 24.71
C ASP A 129 -2.80 1.10 23.54
N SER A 130 -3.30 0.99 22.31
CA SER A 130 -2.58 1.40 21.09
C SER A 130 -2.97 2.84 20.72
N HIS A 131 -2.46 3.80 21.48
CA HIS A 131 -2.74 5.22 21.29
C HIS A 131 -2.24 5.72 19.92
N VAL A 132 -2.97 6.65 19.32
CA VAL A 132 -2.52 7.46 18.19
C VAL A 132 -1.77 8.69 18.71
N SER A 133 -0.69 9.05 18.01
CA SER A 133 0.16 10.19 18.37
C SER A 133 -0.47 11.54 18.03
N ASP A 134 0.01 12.61 18.66
CA ASP A 134 -0.41 13.98 18.34
C ASP A 134 -0.18 14.33 16.87
N ASP A 135 0.95 13.89 16.31
CA ASP A 135 1.27 14.04 14.87
C ASP A 135 0.21 13.37 13.96
N PHE A 136 -0.28 12.19 14.33
CA PHE A 136 -1.38 11.55 13.61
C PHE A 136 -2.67 12.36 13.75
N ILE A 137 -3.00 12.83 14.96
CA ILE A 137 -4.23 13.59 15.24
C ILE A 137 -4.25 14.88 14.42
N GLU A 138 -3.13 15.59 14.34
CA GLU A 138 -2.98 16.82 13.55
C GLU A 138 -3.21 16.56 12.05
N LYS A 139 -2.55 15.53 11.50
CA LYS A 139 -2.68 15.14 10.08
C LYS A 139 -4.09 14.68 9.73
N TYR A 140 -4.67 13.83 10.57
CA TYR A 140 -6.05 13.35 10.42
C TYR A 140 -7.06 14.49 10.49
N SER A 141 -6.90 15.41 11.45
CA SER A 141 -7.77 16.59 11.58
C SER A 141 -7.65 17.55 10.40
N SER A 142 -6.44 17.71 9.87
CA SER A 142 -6.18 18.53 8.68
C SER A 142 -6.88 17.95 7.45
N LEU A 143 -6.76 16.63 7.21
CA LEU A 143 -7.49 15.94 6.14
C LEU A 143 -9.01 16.07 6.29
N ARG A 144 -9.52 15.92 7.51
CA ARG A 144 -10.95 16.06 7.78
C ARG A 144 -11.44 17.48 7.49
N SER A 145 -10.70 18.50 7.92
CA SER A 145 -11.00 19.91 7.64
C SER A 145 -10.99 20.20 6.14
N LEU A 146 -9.97 19.68 5.44
CA LEU A 146 -9.81 19.78 4.00
C LEU A 146 -11.02 19.15 3.25
N ARG A 147 -11.39 17.91 3.60
CA ARG A 147 -12.55 17.20 3.03
C ARG A 147 -13.86 17.94 3.29
N ASN A 148 -14.08 18.44 4.50
CA ASN A 148 -15.28 19.22 4.82
C ASN A 148 -15.38 20.51 3.99
N LYS A 149 -14.25 21.21 3.78
CA LYS A 149 -14.23 22.40 2.91
C LYS A 149 -14.62 22.03 1.48
N MET A 150 -14.07 20.95 0.93
CA MET A 150 -14.43 20.48 -0.43
C MET A 150 -15.92 20.13 -0.54
N THR A 151 -16.41 19.29 0.38
CA THR A 151 -17.80 18.82 0.36
C THR A 151 -18.82 19.95 0.53
N HIS A 152 -18.52 20.96 1.36
CA HIS A 152 -19.48 22.01 1.69
C HIS A 152 -19.33 23.30 0.85
N LEU A 153 -18.14 23.59 0.33
CA LEU A 153 -17.86 24.85 -0.37
C LEU A 153 -17.63 24.65 -1.87
N GLY A 154 -17.54 23.41 -2.37
CA GLY A 154 -17.38 23.08 -3.79
C GLY A 154 -16.01 23.43 -4.38
N GLU A 155 -15.27 24.34 -3.77
CA GLU A 155 -13.90 24.70 -4.13
C GLU A 155 -13.07 24.91 -2.86
N THR A 156 -11.82 24.43 -2.88
CA THR A 156 -10.83 24.82 -1.88
C THR A 156 -9.88 25.83 -2.49
N SER A 157 -9.63 26.94 -1.79
CA SER A 157 -8.55 27.89 -2.13
C SER A 157 -7.13 27.31 -1.98
N VAL A 158 -7.03 26.01 -1.66
CA VAL A 158 -5.80 25.28 -1.45
C VAL A 158 -5.60 24.40 -2.67
N SER A 159 -4.53 24.67 -3.42
CA SER A 159 -4.04 23.74 -4.44
C SER A 159 -3.28 22.61 -3.74
N LEU A 160 -3.68 21.38 -4.05
CA LEU A 160 -3.05 20.17 -3.56
C LEU A 160 -1.87 19.80 -4.45
N ASP A 161 -0.79 19.42 -3.80
CA ASP A 161 0.42 18.89 -4.43
C ASP A 161 0.45 17.36 -4.23
N PRO A 162 0.56 16.56 -5.30
CA PRO A 162 0.48 15.10 -5.19
C PRO A 162 1.63 14.51 -4.36
N ASP A 163 2.81 15.15 -4.36
CA ASP A 163 3.94 14.76 -3.51
C ASP A 163 3.60 14.93 -2.03
N GLN A 164 2.98 16.05 -1.63
CA GLN A 164 2.50 16.26 -0.27
C GLN A 164 1.41 15.26 0.14
N VAL A 165 0.46 14.96 -0.75
CA VAL A 165 -0.59 13.95 -0.52
C VAL A 165 0.03 12.58 -0.30
N LEU A 166 1.05 12.21 -1.08
CA LEU A 166 1.80 10.97 -0.92
C LEU A 166 2.51 10.89 0.45
N ARG A 167 3.26 11.93 0.85
CA ARG A 167 3.93 11.94 2.18
C ARG A 167 2.93 11.79 3.32
N LEU A 168 1.77 12.44 3.18
CA LEU A 168 0.69 12.34 4.13
C LEU A 168 0.12 10.91 4.20
N ALA A 169 -0.17 10.30 3.04
CA ALA A 169 -0.66 8.92 2.94
C ALA A 169 0.33 7.92 3.57
N VAL A 170 1.62 8.05 3.28
CA VAL A 170 2.68 7.19 3.86
C VAL A 170 2.76 7.38 5.37
N SER A 171 2.78 8.62 5.83
CA SER A 171 2.86 8.93 7.26
C SER A 171 1.66 8.36 8.03
N LEU A 172 0.45 8.47 7.48
CA LEU A 172 -0.77 7.97 8.10
C LEU A 172 -0.78 6.44 8.16
N TYR A 173 -0.40 5.77 7.07
CA TYR A 173 -0.26 4.31 7.03
C TYR A 173 0.70 3.82 8.11
N LEU A 174 1.88 4.43 8.22
CA LEU A 174 2.89 4.05 9.22
C LEU A 174 2.43 4.29 10.67
N SER A 175 1.58 5.28 10.90
CA SER A 175 1.04 5.57 12.23
C SER A 175 -0.10 4.62 12.61
N ILE A 176 -0.96 4.24 11.65
CA ILE A 176 -2.14 3.44 11.92
C ILE A 176 -1.89 1.93 11.81
N TRP A 177 -0.93 1.50 10.97
CA TRP A 177 -0.53 0.11 10.77
C TRP A 177 0.99 -0.10 10.94
N PRO A 178 1.58 0.22 12.11
CA PRO A 178 3.04 0.23 12.30
C PRO A 178 3.71 -1.15 12.16
N ASN A 179 2.94 -2.23 12.33
CA ASN A 179 3.44 -3.61 12.28
C ASN A 179 3.08 -4.34 10.98
N ARG A 180 2.48 -3.66 10.01
CA ARG A 180 2.09 -4.26 8.72
C ARG A 180 3.18 -4.07 7.68
N ASN A 181 3.26 -5.01 6.76
CA ASN A 181 4.16 -4.93 5.62
C ASN A 181 3.43 -4.28 4.44
N TRP A 182 3.83 -3.06 4.10
CA TRP A 182 3.16 -2.28 3.06
C TRP A 182 3.12 -2.98 1.70
N LEU A 183 4.19 -3.66 1.29
CA LEU A 183 4.25 -4.30 -0.02
C LEU A 183 3.43 -5.60 -0.05
N ALA A 184 3.37 -6.33 1.08
CA ALA A 184 2.47 -7.46 1.23
C ALA A 184 1.00 -7.01 1.16
N ASP A 185 0.67 -5.91 1.85
CA ASP A 185 -0.68 -5.34 1.81
C ASP A 185 -1.03 -4.84 0.41
N ARG A 186 -0.12 -4.15 -0.29
CA ARG A 186 -0.30 -3.68 -1.67
C ARG A 186 -0.67 -4.84 -2.60
N LEU A 187 -0.04 -6.01 -2.41
CA LEU A 187 -0.34 -7.24 -3.14
C LEU A 187 -1.70 -7.82 -2.73
N GLU A 188 -1.95 -7.95 -1.43
CA GLU A 188 -3.21 -8.48 -0.88
C GLU A 188 -4.43 -7.70 -1.39
N PHE A 189 -4.36 -6.37 -1.38
CA PHE A 189 -5.48 -5.53 -1.79
C PHE A 189 -5.60 -5.34 -3.30
N ALA A 190 -4.51 -5.47 -4.07
CA ALA A 190 -4.63 -5.59 -5.52
C ALA A 190 -5.34 -6.87 -5.94
N ALA A 191 -5.15 -7.99 -5.22
CA ALA A 191 -5.87 -9.24 -5.50
C ALA A 191 -7.39 -9.16 -5.23
N GLN A 192 -7.87 -8.05 -4.64
CA GLN A 192 -9.29 -7.84 -4.29
C GLN A 192 -10.01 -6.83 -5.19
N THR A 193 -9.36 -6.38 -6.26
CA THR A 193 -9.95 -5.44 -7.22
C THR A 193 -10.74 -6.19 -8.29
N ARG A 194 -11.49 -5.43 -9.11
CA ARG A 194 -12.10 -5.99 -10.32
C ARG A 194 -11.05 -6.41 -11.37
N SER A 195 -9.89 -5.74 -11.42
CA SER A 195 -8.81 -6.13 -12.34
C SER A 195 -8.24 -7.49 -11.96
N ALA A 196 -8.25 -7.83 -10.66
CA ALA A 196 -7.81 -9.14 -10.21
C ALA A 196 -8.60 -10.31 -10.76
N TRP A 197 -9.86 -10.11 -11.13
CA TRP A 197 -10.65 -11.14 -11.82
C TRP A 197 -10.09 -11.49 -13.22
N LEU A 198 -9.38 -10.55 -13.86
CA LEU A 198 -8.73 -10.76 -15.16
C LEU A 198 -7.38 -11.47 -15.04
N HIS A 199 -6.84 -11.61 -13.83
CA HIS A 199 -5.59 -12.31 -13.57
C HIS A 199 -5.81 -13.82 -13.62
N ASP A 200 -5.49 -14.40 -14.78
CA ASP A 200 -5.72 -15.81 -15.09
C ASP A 200 -4.45 -16.67 -15.06
N GLY A 201 -3.30 -16.05 -14.71
CA GLY A 201 -1.97 -16.68 -14.75
C GLY A 201 -1.46 -16.98 -16.16
N LYS A 202 -2.25 -16.71 -17.21
CA LYS A 202 -1.83 -16.88 -18.61
C LYS A 202 -1.32 -15.58 -19.19
N TYR A 203 -2.03 -14.48 -18.96
CA TYR A 203 -1.71 -13.16 -19.50
C TYR A 203 -1.30 -12.16 -18.44
N THR A 204 -1.93 -12.23 -17.27
CA THR A 204 -1.64 -11.32 -16.15
C THR A 204 -1.75 -12.05 -14.82
N SER A 205 -1.04 -11.54 -13.81
CA SER A 205 -1.19 -11.94 -12.41
C SER A 205 -1.14 -10.70 -11.51
N THR A 206 -1.66 -10.79 -10.28
CA THR A 206 -1.55 -9.68 -9.32
C THR A 206 -0.09 -9.36 -9.02
N HIS A 207 0.76 -10.39 -8.91
CA HIS A 207 2.20 -10.21 -8.73
C HIS A 207 2.83 -9.47 -9.91
N MET A 208 2.39 -9.76 -11.14
CA MET A 208 2.85 -9.03 -12.32
C MET A 208 2.55 -7.54 -12.22
N GLU A 209 1.29 -7.18 -11.92
CA GLU A 209 0.85 -5.79 -11.74
C GLU A 209 1.73 -5.06 -10.70
N VAL A 210 1.84 -5.62 -9.49
CA VAL A 210 2.58 -5.00 -8.40
C VAL A 210 4.08 -4.92 -8.69
N LEU A 211 4.68 -5.95 -9.29
CA LEU A 211 6.11 -5.97 -9.59
C LEU A 211 6.51 -5.06 -10.75
N GLN A 212 5.58 -4.75 -11.67
CA GLN A 212 5.78 -3.76 -12.72
C GLN A 212 5.74 -2.33 -12.19
N GLU A 213 4.86 -2.04 -11.23
CA GLU A 213 4.80 -0.72 -10.56
C GLU A 213 5.90 -0.52 -9.53
N TRP A 214 6.47 -1.61 -8.99
CA TRP A 214 7.43 -1.57 -7.89
C TRP A 214 8.64 -0.61 -8.10
N PRO A 215 9.30 -0.56 -9.28
CA PRO A 215 10.37 0.42 -9.53
C PRO A 215 9.91 1.87 -9.36
N ILE A 216 8.66 2.15 -9.72
CA ILE A 216 8.03 3.47 -9.67
C ILE A 216 7.74 3.83 -8.21
N ASP A 217 7.10 2.94 -7.46
CA ASP A 217 6.84 3.08 -6.02
C ASP A 217 8.15 3.37 -5.26
N ILE A 218 9.20 2.60 -5.53
CA ILE A 218 10.54 2.86 -4.96
C ILE A 218 10.98 4.29 -5.28
N GLY A 219 10.78 4.75 -6.52
CA GLY A 219 11.13 6.09 -6.98
C GLY A 219 10.47 7.21 -6.15
N PHE A 220 9.26 6.99 -5.68
CA PHE A 220 8.47 7.94 -4.91
C PHE A 220 8.85 8.03 -3.44
N PHE A 221 9.25 6.93 -2.78
CA PHE A 221 9.60 6.97 -1.36
C PHE A 221 10.90 7.75 -1.09
N THR A 222 10.93 8.57 -0.05
CA THR A 222 12.19 9.08 0.51
C THR A 222 12.99 7.94 1.16
N LYS A 223 14.28 8.15 1.43
CA LYS A 223 15.11 7.14 2.14
C LYS A 223 14.53 6.79 3.51
N GLY A 224 14.04 7.79 4.25
CA GLY A 224 13.46 7.63 5.58
C GLY A 224 12.13 6.88 5.55
N GLU A 225 11.24 7.22 4.62
CA GLU A 225 9.97 6.50 4.44
C GLU A 225 10.20 5.05 4.04
N PHE A 226 11.08 4.80 3.07
CA PHE A 226 11.42 3.45 2.63
C PHE A 226 11.92 2.58 3.81
N LYS A 227 12.78 3.14 4.66
CA LYS A 227 13.26 2.46 5.87
C LYS A 227 12.15 2.16 6.86
N ARG A 228 11.20 3.09 7.06
CA ARG A 228 10.08 2.89 7.98
C ARG A 228 9.07 1.87 7.46
N LEU A 229 8.81 1.85 6.15
CA LEU A 229 7.86 0.94 5.51
C LEU A 229 8.40 -0.50 5.41
N PHE A 230 9.69 -0.65 5.10
CA PHE A 230 10.25 -1.96 4.72
C PHE A 230 11.35 -2.45 5.66
N GLY A 231 11.76 -1.66 6.66
CA GLY A 231 12.87 -1.99 7.56
C GLY A 231 14.24 -2.06 6.87
N GLN A 232 14.35 -1.57 5.62
CA GLN A 232 15.57 -1.66 4.81
C GLN A 232 16.02 -0.29 4.33
N GLU A 233 17.33 -0.12 4.17
CA GLU A 233 17.86 1.11 3.56
C GLU A 233 17.57 1.11 2.06
N LYS A 234 17.00 2.20 1.53
CA LYS A 234 16.66 2.33 0.11
C LYS A 234 17.86 2.11 -0.83
N SER A 235 19.07 2.44 -0.38
CA SER A 235 20.30 2.28 -1.14
C SER A 235 20.89 0.87 -1.08
N LYS A 236 20.39 -0.02 -0.21
CA LYS A 236 20.83 -1.42 -0.20
C LYS A 236 20.44 -2.07 -1.51
N ARG A 237 21.34 -2.93 -2.01
CA ARG A 237 21.07 -3.76 -3.18
C ARG A 237 19.87 -4.66 -2.90
N ARG A 238 18.90 -4.60 -3.81
CA ARG A 238 17.75 -5.49 -3.87
C ARG A 238 18.07 -6.69 -4.74
N TYR A 239 17.53 -7.83 -4.37
CA TYR A 239 17.64 -9.11 -5.04
C TYR A 239 16.24 -9.55 -5.48
N LEU A 240 16.16 -10.42 -6.47
CA LEU A 240 14.92 -11.03 -6.90
C LEU A 240 14.45 -12.03 -5.85
N CYS A 241 13.18 -11.96 -5.49
CA CYS A 241 12.50 -13.07 -4.83
C CYS A 241 11.99 -14.01 -5.92
N HIS A 242 12.59 -15.19 -6.08
CA HIS A 242 12.19 -16.11 -7.14
C HIS A 242 10.74 -16.59 -6.99
N HIS A 243 10.26 -16.75 -5.75
CA HIS A 243 8.85 -17.04 -5.51
C HIS A 243 7.92 -15.94 -6.07
N CYS A 244 8.15 -14.67 -5.74
CA CYS A 244 7.31 -13.57 -6.24
C CYS A 244 7.45 -13.36 -7.75
N VAL A 245 8.66 -13.59 -8.30
CA VAL A 245 8.88 -13.50 -9.75
C VAL A 245 8.17 -14.64 -10.48
N ASP A 246 8.16 -15.85 -9.93
CA ASP A 246 7.46 -16.99 -10.53
C ASP A 246 5.94 -16.81 -10.49
N GLU A 247 5.39 -16.32 -9.38
CA GLU A 247 3.98 -15.93 -9.29
C GLU A 247 3.62 -14.75 -10.22
N GLY A 248 4.62 -13.95 -10.61
CA GLY A 248 4.51 -12.81 -11.51
C GLY A 248 4.67 -13.15 -12.99
N ASP A 249 5.55 -14.11 -13.31
CA ASP A 249 5.74 -14.61 -14.67
C ASP A 249 4.48 -15.37 -15.10
N THR A 250 3.97 -15.05 -16.28
CA THR A 250 2.78 -15.70 -16.84
C THR A 250 3.14 -16.52 -18.06
N ARG A 251 2.19 -17.31 -18.57
CA ARG A 251 2.42 -18.14 -19.76
C ARG A 251 2.83 -17.33 -21.00
N TYR A 252 2.27 -16.13 -21.18
CA TYR A 252 2.44 -15.33 -22.40
C TYR A 252 3.18 -14.01 -22.18
N ALA A 253 3.44 -13.62 -20.94
CA ALA A 253 4.17 -12.41 -20.60
C ALA A 253 5.13 -12.67 -19.42
N GLY A 254 6.35 -12.17 -19.54
CA GLY A 254 7.35 -12.23 -18.47
C GLY A 254 7.58 -10.86 -17.86
N LEU A 255 8.07 -10.86 -16.62
CA LEU A 255 8.48 -9.65 -15.93
C LEU A 255 9.81 -9.11 -16.45
N GLU A 256 9.97 -7.79 -16.43
CA GLU A 256 11.28 -7.15 -16.59
C GLU A 256 12.10 -7.29 -15.29
N LYS A 257 12.69 -8.48 -15.13
CA LYS A 257 13.32 -8.93 -13.89
C LYS A 257 14.26 -7.92 -13.22
N PRO A 258 15.15 -7.18 -13.91
CA PRO A 258 16.07 -6.25 -13.24
C PRO A 258 15.41 -5.18 -12.33
N GLY A 259 14.14 -4.82 -12.57
CA GLY A 259 13.38 -3.87 -11.74
C GLY A 259 12.68 -4.50 -10.53
N CYS A 260 12.38 -5.80 -10.57
CA CYS A 260 11.47 -6.50 -9.66
C CYS A 260 12.13 -6.95 -8.34
N GLY A 261 13.25 -6.36 -7.94
CA GLY A 261 13.99 -6.76 -6.75
C GLY A 261 13.24 -6.42 -5.44
N THR A 262 12.79 -7.45 -4.72
CA THR A 262 12.04 -7.35 -3.45
C THR A 262 12.71 -8.07 -2.29
N ALA A 263 13.88 -8.69 -2.49
CA ALA A 263 14.61 -9.44 -1.47
C ALA A 263 15.89 -8.73 -1.03
N TYR A 264 16.28 -8.95 0.23
CA TYR A 264 17.50 -8.40 0.83
C TYR A 264 18.30 -9.49 1.51
N LEU A 265 19.63 -9.38 1.44
CA LEU A 265 20.51 -10.28 2.19
C LEU A 265 20.31 -10.11 3.70
N ASP A 266 20.35 -11.24 4.40
CA ASP A 266 20.46 -11.27 5.84
C ASP A 266 21.84 -10.76 6.31
N SER A 267 22.00 -10.57 7.62
CA SER A 267 23.24 -10.04 8.20
C SER A 267 24.44 -10.97 8.03
N LYS A 268 24.21 -12.27 7.90
CA LYS A 268 25.26 -13.28 7.69
C LYS A 268 25.61 -13.46 6.20
N GLY A 269 24.79 -12.90 5.31
CA GLY A 269 24.94 -13.03 3.87
C GLY A 269 24.72 -14.46 3.35
N ALA A 270 23.97 -15.29 4.09
CA ALA A 270 23.70 -16.70 3.83
C ALA A 270 22.26 -16.97 3.35
N ALA A 271 21.38 -15.97 3.46
CA ALA A 271 20.02 -16.05 2.96
C ALA A 271 19.57 -14.68 2.43
N VAL A 272 18.50 -14.69 1.63
CA VAL A 272 17.75 -13.49 1.27
C VAL A 272 16.33 -13.57 1.82
N THR A 273 15.82 -12.46 2.34
CA THR A 273 14.44 -12.33 2.83
C THR A 273 13.67 -11.33 1.97
N CYS A 274 12.49 -11.74 1.49
CA CYS A 274 11.62 -10.93 0.65
C CYS A 274 10.74 -9.99 1.48
N ILE A 275 10.73 -8.70 1.14
CA ILE A 275 9.83 -7.72 1.75
C ILE A 275 8.42 -7.75 1.15
N MET A 276 8.14 -8.56 0.12
CA MET A 276 6.78 -8.73 -0.42
C MET A 276 6.09 -9.93 0.23
N CYS A 277 6.61 -11.15 0.02
CA CYS A 277 6.00 -12.38 0.55
C CYS A 277 6.47 -12.77 1.97
N GLY A 278 7.52 -12.14 2.51
CA GLY A 278 8.12 -12.52 3.79
C GLY A 278 8.99 -13.79 3.74
N GLY A 279 9.03 -14.50 2.60
CA GLY A 279 9.82 -15.71 2.43
C GLY A 279 11.32 -15.48 2.61
N THR A 280 12.01 -16.47 3.19
CA THR A 280 13.47 -16.49 3.34
C THR A 280 14.05 -17.67 2.58
N PHE A 281 15.03 -17.39 1.72
CA PHE A 281 15.61 -18.36 0.78
C PHE A 281 17.11 -18.47 1.03
N ALA A 282 17.62 -19.70 1.10
CA ALA A 282 19.03 -19.96 1.31
C ALA A 282 19.82 -19.64 0.04
N ILE A 283 21.00 -19.05 0.19
CA ILE A 283 21.82 -18.67 -0.96
C ILE A 283 23.26 -19.16 -0.79
N GLU A 284 23.90 -19.38 -1.93
CA GLU A 284 25.33 -19.63 -2.04
C GLU A 284 26.04 -18.50 -2.79
N ARG A 285 27.34 -18.37 -2.54
CA ARG A 285 28.19 -17.31 -3.09
C ARG A 285 28.98 -17.80 -4.29
N SER A 286 28.28 -17.98 -5.39
CA SER A 286 28.84 -18.42 -6.68
C SER A 286 28.66 -17.32 -7.73
N LYS A 287 29.64 -17.11 -8.63
CA LYS A 287 29.53 -16.08 -9.68
C LYS A 287 28.50 -16.50 -10.71
N CYS A 288 27.55 -15.62 -11.04
CA CYS A 288 26.64 -15.85 -12.15
C CYS A 288 27.39 -15.80 -13.50
N THR A 289 27.03 -16.69 -14.41
CA THR A 289 27.61 -16.77 -15.76
C THR A 289 27.10 -15.65 -16.68
N THR A 290 25.88 -15.15 -16.46
CA THR A 290 25.25 -14.14 -17.34
C THR A 290 25.32 -12.71 -16.80
N CYS A 291 25.60 -12.50 -15.52
CA CYS A 291 25.63 -11.16 -14.94
C CYS A 291 26.72 -11.01 -13.87
N LYS A 292 26.95 -9.78 -13.39
CA LYS A 292 27.92 -9.48 -12.32
C LYS A 292 27.44 -9.89 -10.92
N GLY A 293 26.36 -10.66 -10.81
CA GLY A 293 25.79 -11.14 -9.56
C GLY A 293 26.56 -12.31 -8.97
N ASN A 294 26.47 -12.49 -7.66
CA ASN A 294 27.12 -13.58 -6.92
C ASN A 294 26.22 -14.18 -5.82
N VAL A 295 24.91 -14.09 -5.99
CA VAL A 295 23.90 -14.63 -5.06
C VAL A 295 23.07 -15.60 -5.87
N ILE A 296 23.30 -16.89 -5.63
CA ILE A 296 22.65 -18.01 -6.32
C ILE A 296 21.82 -18.78 -5.29
N GLY A 297 20.63 -19.25 -5.66
CA GLY A 297 19.81 -20.11 -4.81
C GLY A 297 20.58 -21.39 -4.45
N ALA A 298 20.59 -21.74 -3.17
CA ALA A 298 21.34 -22.89 -2.68
C ALA A 298 20.66 -24.23 -3.00
N ASN A 299 21.43 -25.32 -2.99
CA ASN A 299 20.87 -26.67 -3.11
C ASN A 299 19.87 -26.98 -1.98
N GLY A 300 18.66 -27.38 -2.35
CA GLY A 300 17.61 -27.80 -1.42
C GLY A 300 16.42 -26.85 -1.27
N ASP A 301 16.38 -25.74 -2.02
CA ASP A 301 15.17 -24.95 -2.22
C ASP A 301 14.63 -25.10 -3.66
N ASP A 302 13.38 -24.66 -3.88
CA ASP A 302 12.72 -24.71 -5.20
C ASP A 302 13.40 -23.83 -6.27
N TRP A 303 14.41 -23.03 -5.86
CA TRP A 303 15.06 -22.03 -6.69
C TRP A 303 16.57 -22.27 -6.83
N SER A 304 17.01 -23.49 -6.51
CA SER A 304 18.40 -23.91 -6.58
C SER A 304 19.00 -23.60 -7.94
N GLY A 305 20.22 -23.04 -7.92
CA GLY A 305 20.93 -22.64 -9.13
C GLY A 305 20.37 -21.36 -9.79
N ARG A 306 19.32 -20.70 -9.30
CA ARG A 306 18.87 -19.42 -9.91
C ARG A 306 19.63 -18.23 -9.36
N CYS A 307 20.03 -17.31 -10.24
CA CYS A 307 20.67 -16.08 -9.83
C CYS A 307 19.65 -15.05 -9.32
N HIS A 308 19.73 -14.68 -8.05
CA HIS A 308 18.91 -13.65 -7.43
C HIS A 308 19.19 -12.22 -7.94
N THR A 309 20.12 -12.02 -8.89
CA THR A 309 20.33 -10.71 -9.54
C THR A 309 19.63 -10.60 -10.88
N CYS A 310 19.79 -11.58 -11.78
CA CYS A 310 19.24 -11.50 -13.13
C CYS A 310 18.10 -12.50 -13.40
N GLY A 311 17.91 -13.51 -12.56
CA GLY A 311 16.87 -14.52 -12.73
C GLY A 311 17.28 -15.74 -13.56
N ASN A 312 18.47 -15.75 -14.17
CA ASN A 312 18.92 -16.87 -14.99
C ASN A 312 19.33 -18.07 -14.15
N ALA A 313 19.15 -19.27 -14.71
CA ALA A 313 19.74 -20.48 -14.18
C ALA A 313 21.27 -20.40 -14.27
N TYR A 314 21.92 -20.87 -13.22
CA TYR A 314 23.33 -21.15 -13.15
C TYR A 314 23.50 -22.57 -13.68
N ASP A 315 23.96 -22.67 -14.93
CA ASP A 315 24.46 -23.93 -15.44
C ASP A 315 25.89 -24.08 -14.90
N GLU A 316 26.08 -25.01 -13.95
CA GLU A 316 27.39 -25.62 -13.77
C GLU A 316 27.67 -26.38 -15.08
N GLU A 317 28.39 -25.76 -16.02
CA GLU A 317 29.08 -26.55 -17.04
C GLU A 317 29.96 -27.55 -16.29
N THR A 318 29.53 -28.81 -16.32
CA THR A 318 30.34 -29.97 -15.94
C THR A 318 31.66 -29.89 -16.72
N ASP A 319 32.76 -29.68 -16.00
CA ASP A 319 34.13 -29.95 -16.47
C ASP A 319 34.25 -31.38 -17.03
#